data_AF-I3E5L5-F1
#
_entry.id   AF-I3E5L5-F1
#
_cell.length_a   1.000
_cell.length_b   1.000
_cell.length_c   1.000
_cell.angle_alpha   90.00
_cell.angle_beta   90.00
_cell.angle_gamma   90.00
#
_symmetry.space_group_name_H-M   'P 1'
#
loop_
_entity.id
_entity.type
_entity.pdbx_description
1 polymer ?
#
loop_
_entity_poly.entity_id
_entity_poly.type
_entity_poly.pdbx_seq_one_letter_code
_entity_poly.pdbx_strand_id
1 'polypeptide(L)'
;MTVRKLIIIGIVLLTFPVSIWFVIAFQIYWAIGINRWGKHLEYNTPSQQEAEEVTAYLRKVWYIPNHPKYWGRCKNIYYSVLHSSQVNIETKEKLYKVLKNHKVYGLNPPRHKAL
;
A
#
# COMPACT_ATOMS: atom_id res chain seq x y z
N MET A 1 33.54 2.95 33.15
CA MET A 1 32.47 3.40 32.22
C MET A 1 32.15 4.86 32.55
N THR A 2 32.28 5.79 31.61
CA THR A 2 32.12 7.24 31.89
C THR A 2 30.64 7.63 31.92
N VAL A 3 30.26 8.61 32.77
CA VAL A 3 28.87 9.12 32.92
C VAL A 3 28.21 9.45 31.58
N ARG A 4 28.98 9.98 30.62
CA ARG A 4 28.54 10.28 29.26
C ARG A 4 28.05 9.03 28.50
N LYS A 5 28.68 7.87 28.69
CA LYS A 5 28.25 6.60 28.08
C LYS A 5 26.92 6.10 28.69
N LEU A 6 26.73 6.28 30.00
CA LEU A 6 25.48 5.91 30.67
C LEU A 6 24.28 6.74 30.19
N ILE A 7 24.46 8.05 29.99
CA ILE A 7 23.42 8.94 29.46
C ILE A 7 23.03 8.53 28.03
N ILE A 8 24.01 8.26 27.17
CA ILE A 8 23.76 7.83 25.79
C ILE A 8 23.01 6.49 25.77
N ILE A 9 23.43 5.52 26.58
CA ILE A 9 22.75 4.21 26.69
C ILE A 9 21.30 4.39 27.14
N GLY A 10 21.04 5.26 28.12
CA GLY A 10 19.69 5.57 28.59
C GLY A 10 18.80 6.18 27.49
N ILE A 11 19.33 7.14 26.72
CA ILE A 11 18.60 7.76 25.61
C ILE A 11 18.28 6.72 24.53
N VAL A 12 19.25 5.89 24.14
CA VAL A 12 19.05 4.85 23.12
C VAL A 12 18.00 3.83 23.59
N LEU A 13 18.08 3.37 24.85
CA LEU A 13 17.12 2.43 25.43
C LEU A 13 15.69 2.98 25.49
N LEU A 14 15.50 4.29 25.64
CA LEU A 14 14.18 4.92 25.66
C LEU A 14 13.66 5.23 24.25
N THR A 15 14.53 5.73 23.37
CA THR A 15 14.13 6.17 22.00
C THR A 15 13.90 5.00 21.05
N PHE A 16 14.62 3.90 21.20
CA PHE A 16 14.49 2.73 20.32
C PHE A 16 13.12 2.04 20.42
N PRO A 17 12.57 1.73 21.62
CA PRO A 17 11.22 1.17 21.74
C PRO A 17 10.15 2.12 21.20
N VAL A 18 10.30 3.42 21.45
CA VAL A 18 9.35 4.44 20.98
C VAL A 18 9.32 4.48 19.45
N SER A 19 10.48 4.46 18.79
CA SER A 19 10.53 4.46 17.32
C SER A 19 9.94 3.18 16.72
N ILE A 20 10.16 2.02 17.34
CA ILE A 20 9.51 0.76 16.95
C ILE A 20 7.98 0.88 17.06
N TRP A 21 7.47 1.43 18.16
CA TRP A 21 6.04 1.65 18.35
C TRP A 21 5.43 2.53 17.25
N PHE A 22 6.11 3.62 16.87
CA PHE A 22 5.69 4.44 15.75
C PHE A 22 5.63 3.65 14.44
N VAL A 23 6.67 2.86 14.12
CA VAL A 23 6.69 2.03 12.90
C VAL A 23 5.52 1.05 12.88
N ILE A 24 5.23 0.39 14.01
CA ILE A 24 4.10 -0.55 14.13
C ILE A 24 2.76 0.19 13.92
N ALA A 25 2.57 1.34 14.56
CA ALA A 25 1.35 2.14 14.41
C ALA A 25 1.13 2.59 12.95
N PHE A 26 2.18 3.04 12.28
CA PHE A 26 2.13 3.39 10.85
C PHE A 26 1.78 2.17 9.99
N GLN A 27 2.37 1.01 10.24
CA GLN A 27 2.04 -0.23 9.52
C GLN A 27 0.57 -0.64 9.69
N ILE A 28 0.04 -0.54 10.92
CA ILE A 28 -1.37 -0.82 11.20
C ILE A 28 -2.28 0.15 10.44
N TYR A 29 -1.96 1.44 10.44
CA TYR A 29 -2.73 2.45 9.71
C TYR A 29 -2.83 2.13 8.20
N TRP A 30 -1.70 1.81 7.56
CA TRP A 30 -1.68 1.43 6.15
C TRP A 30 -2.42 0.11 5.87
N ALA A 31 -2.24 -0.88 6.75
CA ALA A 31 -2.92 -2.17 6.66
C ALA A 31 -4.45 -2.03 6.73
N ILE A 32 -4.96 -1.16 7.61
CA ILE A 32 -6.39 -0.88 7.73
C ILE A 32 -6.93 -0.26 6.44
N GLY A 33 -6.25 0.73 5.86
CA GLY A 33 -6.76 1.37 4.64
C GLY A 33 -6.66 0.49 3.40
N ILE A 34 -5.62 -0.34 3.24
CA ILE A 34 -5.58 -1.37 2.19
C ILE A 34 -6.78 -2.32 2.33
N ASN A 35 -7.08 -2.76 3.55
CA ASN A 35 -8.21 -3.65 3.79
C ASN A 35 -9.56 -2.96 3.54
N ARG A 36 -9.69 -1.68 3.88
CA ARG A 36 -10.89 -0.87 3.61
C ARG A 36 -11.11 -0.74 2.10
N TRP A 37 -10.11 -0.27 1.36
CA TRP A 37 -10.17 -0.14 -0.10
C TRP A 37 -10.41 -1.49 -0.79
N GLY A 38 -9.68 -2.52 -0.37
CA GLY A 38 -9.82 -3.85 -0.96
C GLY A 38 -11.12 -4.57 -0.61
N LYS A 39 -11.92 -4.07 0.34
CA LYS A 39 -13.31 -4.51 0.55
C LYS A 39 -14.28 -3.64 -0.24
N HIS A 40 -14.09 -2.33 -0.20
CA HIS A 40 -14.92 -1.35 -0.92
C HIS A 40 -14.96 -1.62 -2.41
N LEU A 41 -13.81 -1.96 -3.01
CA LEU A 41 -13.70 -2.20 -4.46
C LEU A 41 -13.93 -3.66 -4.87
N GLU A 42 -14.04 -4.60 -3.93
CA GLU A 42 -14.24 -6.02 -4.26
C GLU A 42 -15.61 -6.28 -4.89
N TYR A 43 -16.62 -5.50 -4.50
CA TYR A 43 -18.01 -5.70 -4.94
C TYR A 43 -18.53 -4.57 -5.83
N ASN A 44 -17.71 -3.54 -6.08
CA ASN A 44 -18.10 -2.34 -6.80
C ASN A 44 -17.25 -2.15 -8.07
N THR A 45 -17.84 -1.57 -9.11
CA THR A 45 -17.08 -1.10 -10.27
C THR A 45 -16.50 0.27 -9.93
N PRO A 46 -15.17 0.41 -9.73
CA PRO A 46 -14.58 1.69 -9.35
C PRO A 46 -14.78 2.73 -10.44
N SER A 47 -15.16 3.93 -10.01
CA SER A 47 -15.10 5.14 -10.82
C SER A 47 -13.65 5.60 -11.04
N GLN A 48 -13.43 6.51 -12.01
CA GLN A 48 -12.11 7.12 -12.25
C GLN A 48 -11.56 7.79 -10.98
N GLN A 49 -12.41 8.52 -10.24
CA GLN A 49 -12.02 9.23 -9.03
C GLN A 49 -11.55 8.25 -7.94
N GLU A 50 -12.32 7.20 -7.66
CA GLU A 50 -11.94 6.20 -6.66
C GLU A 50 -10.65 5.48 -7.04
N ALA A 51 -10.44 5.21 -8.33
CA ALA A 51 -9.21 4.60 -8.83
C ALA A 51 -7.99 5.52 -8.62
N GLU A 52 -8.14 6.82 -8.82
CA GLU A 52 -7.09 7.81 -8.53
C GLU A 52 -6.82 7.93 -7.03
N GLU A 53 -7.85 7.98 -6.20
CA GLU A 53 -7.75 8.05 -4.74
C GLU A 53 -7.03 6.84 -4.16
N VAL A 54 -7.41 5.62 -4.56
CA VAL A 54 -6.74 4.40 -4.09
C VAL A 54 -5.31 4.31 -4.60
N THR A 55 -5.04 4.78 -5.83
CA THR A 55 -3.68 4.83 -6.39
C THR A 55 -2.80 5.81 -5.61
N ALA A 56 -3.33 7.00 -5.29
CA ALA A 56 -2.64 8.00 -4.49
C ALA A 56 -2.39 7.50 -3.05
N TYR A 57 -3.37 6.79 -2.47
CA TYR A 57 -3.22 6.15 -1.16
C TYR A 57 -2.11 5.10 -1.18
N LEU A 58 -2.14 4.15 -2.13
CA LEU A 58 -1.14 3.08 -2.24
C LEU A 58 0.27 3.60 -2.54
N ARG A 59 0.40 4.76 -3.19
CA ARG A 59 1.70 5.42 -3.40
C ARG A 59 2.33 5.91 -2.09
N LYS A 60 1.51 6.29 -1.10
CA LYS A 60 1.97 6.76 0.22
C LYS A 60 2.28 5.62 1.18
N VAL A 61 1.75 4.43 0.93
CA VAL A 61 2.09 3.24 1.71
C VAL A 61 3.58 2.99 1.59
N TRP A 62 4.29 2.92 2.72
CA TRP A 62 5.73 2.68 2.72
C TRP A 62 6.08 1.23 2.39
N TYR A 63 5.30 0.29 2.94
CA TYR A 63 5.54 -1.13 2.80
C TYR A 63 4.22 -1.88 2.89
N ILE A 64 4.04 -2.86 2.01
CA ILE A 64 2.91 -3.80 2.05
C ILE A 64 3.44 -5.11 2.62
N PRO A 65 2.96 -5.56 3.80
CA PRO A 65 3.39 -6.82 4.37
C PRO A 65 3.24 -7.97 3.38
N ASN A 66 4.30 -8.76 3.22
CA ASN A 66 4.28 -9.99 2.43
C ASN A 66 3.46 -11.07 3.17
N HIS A 67 2.15 -10.87 3.18
CA HIS A 67 1.19 -11.77 3.79
C HIS A 67 -0.01 -11.92 2.83
N PRO A 68 -0.50 -13.15 2.59
CA PRO A 68 -1.52 -13.43 1.57
C PRO A 68 -2.75 -12.53 1.66
N LYS A 69 -3.17 -12.19 2.88
CA LYS A 69 -4.30 -11.28 3.13
C LYS A 69 -4.13 -9.91 2.46
N TYR A 70 -2.99 -9.23 2.64
CA TYR A 70 -2.80 -7.87 2.11
C TYR A 70 -2.53 -7.89 0.62
N TRP A 71 -1.74 -8.84 0.15
CA TRP A 71 -1.51 -9.03 -1.28
C TRP A 71 -2.79 -9.39 -2.03
N GLY A 72 -3.63 -10.25 -1.45
CA GLY A 72 -4.96 -10.55 -1.97
C GLY A 72 -5.81 -9.28 -2.09
N ARG A 73 -5.83 -8.43 -1.06
CA ARG A 73 -6.53 -7.14 -1.11
C ARG A 73 -5.98 -6.21 -2.19
N CYS A 74 -4.66 -6.09 -2.33
CA CYS A 74 -4.04 -5.29 -3.40
C CYS A 74 -4.37 -5.82 -4.80
N LYS A 75 -4.39 -7.15 -4.97
CA LYS A 75 -4.81 -7.79 -6.22
C LYS A 75 -6.27 -7.51 -6.51
N ASN A 76 -7.16 -7.61 -5.52
CA ASN A 76 -8.58 -7.29 -5.69
C ASN A 76 -8.74 -5.83 -6.14
N ILE A 77 -8.10 -4.87 -5.46
CA ILE A 77 -8.08 -3.46 -5.87
C ILE A 77 -7.63 -3.33 -7.33
N TYR A 78 -6.51 -3.97 -7.67
CA TYR A 78 -5.96 -3.90 -9.02
C TYR A 78 -6.93 -4.44 -10.08
N TYR A 79 -7.47 -5.64 -9.88
CA TYR A 79 -8.33 -6.28 -10.87
C TYR A 79 -9.70 -5.61 -10.99
N SER A 80 -10.24 -5.06 -9.89
CA SER A 80 -11.44 -4.22 -9.94
C SER A 80 -11.20 -2.97 -10.78
N VAL A 81 -10.06 -2.29 -10.58
CA VAL A 81 -9.68 -1.10 -11.37
C VAL A 81 -9.38 -1.47 -12.82
N LEU A 82 -8.65 -2.56 -13.06
CA LEU A 82 -8.25 -3.01 -14.40
C LEU A 82 -9.47 -3.31 -15.29
N HIS A 83 -10.48 -4.00 -14.73
CA HIS A 83 -11.68 -4.40 -15.46
C HIS A 83 -12.79 -3.34 -15.49
N SER A 84 -12.66 -2.26 -14.71
CA SER A 84 -13.61 -1.15 -14.80
C SER A 84 -13.53 -0.46 -16.17
N SER A 85 -14.68 -0.29 -16.83
CA SER A 85 -14.82 0.50 -18.05
C SER A 85 -14.79 2.00 -17.79
N GLN A 86 -14.98 2.42 -16.54
CA GLN A 86 -15.00 3.83 -16.13
C GLN A 86 -13.61 4.40 -15.86
N VAL A 87 -12.60 3.54 -15.74
CA VAL A 87 -11.23 3.95 -15.45
C VAL A 87 -10.41 4.01 -16.73
N ASN A 88 -9.72 5.11 -16.96
CA ASN A 88 -8.83 5.31 -18.10
C ASN A 88 -7.58 4.41 -18.00
N ILE A 89 -6.93 4.20 -19.14
CA ILE A 89 -5.75 3.30 -19.21
C ILE A 89 -4.57 3.84 -18.40
N GLU A 90 -4.41 5.17 -18.35
CA GLU A 90 -3.31 5.83 -17.64
C GLU A 90 -3.37 5.56 -16.13
N THR A 91 -4.55 5.63 -15.50
CA THR A 91 -4.73 5.33 -14.08
C THR A 91 -4.51 3.84 -13.79
N LYS A 92 -4.95 2.95 -14.69
CA LYS A 92 -4.65 1.50 -14.58
C LYS A 92 -3.15 1.23 -14.60
N GLU A 93 -2.40 1.89 -15.47
CA GLU A 93 -0.94 1.78 -15.54
C GLU A 93 -0.24 2.36 -14.32
N LYS A 94 -0.69 3.52 -13.83
CA LYS A 94 -0.17 4.13 -12.61
C LYS A 94 -0.33 3.18 -11.43
N LEU A 95 -1.52 2.58 -11.28
CA LEU A 95 -1.78 1.61 -10.23
C LEU A 95 -0.91 0.36 -10.37
N TYR A 96 -0.78 -0.18 -11.59
CA TYR A 96 0.12 -1.32 -11.86
C TYR A 96 1.55 -1.02 -11.43
N LYS A 97 2.10 0.14 -11.81
CA LYS A 97 3.46 0.57 -11.43
C LYS A 97 3.61 0.70 -9.91
N VAL A 98 2.64 1.31 -9.23
CA VAL A 98 2.64 1.43 -7.76
C VAL A 98 2.68 0.07 -7.09
N LEU A 99 1.83 -0.87 -7.49
CA LEU A 99 1.78 -2.21 -6.89
C LEU A 99 3.01 -3.06 -7.23
N LYS A 100 3.57 -2.89 -8.44
CA LYS A 100 4.83 -3.54 -8.83
C LYS A 100 6.00 -3.04 -7.99
N ASN A 101 6.07 -1.74 -7.69
CA ASN A 101 7.09 -1.17 -6.80
C ASN A 101 6.97 -1.73 -5.38
N HIS A 102 5.75 -2.02 -4.93
CA HIS A 102 5.47 -2.73 -3.68
C HIS A 102 5.67 -4.25 -3.75
N LYS A 103 6.23 -4.76 -4.86
CA LYS A 103 6.52 -6.18 -5.09
C LYS A 103 5.29 -7.09 -4.96
N VAL A 104 4.10 -6.57 -5.28
CA VAL A 104 2.89 -7.41 -5.37
C VAL A 104 2.96 -8.22 -6.66
N TYR A 105 3.29 -9.50 -6.55
CA TYR A 105 3.50 -10.39 -7.70
C TYR A 105 2.21 -10.94 -8.31
N GLY A 106 2.29 -11.36 -9.58
CA GLY A 106 1.18 -12.00 -10.30
C GLY A 106 0.14 -11.01 -10.83
N LEU A 107 0.54 -9.78 -11.13
CA LEU A 107 -0.29 -8.77 -11.79
C LEU A 107 -0.01 -8.77 -13.29
N ASN A 108 -1.06 -8.81 -14.12
CA ASN A 108 -0.94 -8.67 -15.56
C ASN A 108 -0.94 -7.18 -15.93
N PRO A 109 -0.03 -6.68 -16.79
CA PRO A 109 -0.04 -5.29 -17.21
C PRO A 109 -1.35 -4.93 -17.92
N PRO A 110 -1.81 -3.67 -17.84
CA PRO A 110 -2.94 -3.22 -18.64
C PRO A 110 -2.62 -3.39 -20.13
N ARG A 111 -3.52 -4.04 -20.87
CA ARG A 111 -3.37 -4.19 -22.32
C ARG A 111 -3.95 -2.95 -23.00
N HIS A 112 -3.14 -2.25 -23.79
CA HIS A 112 -3.69 -1.39 -24.82
C HIS A 112 -4.39 -2.30 -25.82
N LYS A 113 -5.70 -2.15 -26.00
CA LYS A 113 -6.30 -2.62 -27.25
C LYS A 113 -5.66 -1.77 -28.35
N ALA A 114 -4.86 -2.39 -29.21
CA ALA A 114 -4.53 -1.78 -30.49
C ALA A 114 -5.88 -1.54 -31.18
N LEU A 115 -6.21 -0.27 -31.39
CA LEU A 115 -7.33 0.14 -32.24
C LEU A 115 -7.04 -0.27 -33.68
#